data_AF-A0A140K5V4-F1
#
_entry.id   AF-A0A140K5V4-F1
#
_cell.length_a   1.000
_cell.length_b   1.000
_cell.length_c   1.000
_cell.angle_alpha   90.00
_cell.angle_beta   90.00
_cell.angle_gamma   90.00
#
_symmetry.space_group_name_H-M   'P 1'
#
loop_
_entity.id
_entity.type
_entity.pdbx_description
1 polymer ?
#
loop_
_entity_poly.entity_id
_entity_poly.type
_entity_poly.pdbx_seq_one_letter_code
_entity_poly.pdbx_strand_id
1 'polypeptide(L)'
;MYLACSDLNCNVPQIEAIYQKRWNVEVFHKTLKSNTGLAKSPTKCLRTQGNHIFMSIYAAFQLECLKLKHKMNHFALRSTIYVKALQQAMCELHLLKSA
;
A
#
# COMPACT_ATOMS: atom_id res chain seq x y z
N MET A 1 -15.70 -21.39 -13.72
CA MET A 1 -16.04 -19.98 -13.39
C MET A 1 -16.95 -19.46 -14.48
N TYR A 2 -18.02 -18.74 -14.16
CA TYR A 2 -18.90 -18.13 -15.15
C TYR A 2 -18.69 -16.61 -15.14
N LEU A 3 -18.37 -16.04 -16.30
CA LEU A 3 -18.12 -14.61 -16.46
C LEU A 3 -19.14 -14.02 -17.43
N ALA A 4 -19.77 -12.92 -17.03
CA ALA A 4 -20.63 -12.11 -17.89
C ALA A 4 -19.85 -10.87 -18.34
N CYS A 5 -19.92 -10.54 -19.62
CA CYS A 5 -19.29 -9.37 -20.22
C CYS A 5 -20.30 -8.63 -21.09
N SER A 6 -20.36 -7.30 -20.98
CA SER A 6 -21.21 -6.46 -21.83
C SER A 6 -20.54 -6.09 -23.16
N ASP A 7 -19.25 -6.39 -23.33
CA ASP A 7 -18.52 -6.16 -24.57
C ASP A 7 -18.69 -7.36 -25.52
N LEU A 8 -19.46 -7.14 -26.59
CA LEU A 8 -19.79 -8.15 -27.60
C LEU A 8 -18.61 -8.52 -28.51
N ASN A 9 -17.55 -7.70 -28.53
CA ASN A 9 -16.36 -7.94 -29.34
C ASN A 9 -15.23 -8.59 -28.55
N CYS A 10 -15.40 -8.77 -27.24
CA CYS A 10 -14.37 -9.30 -26.36
C CYS A 10 -14.23 -10.82 -26.53
N ASN A 11 -13.00 -11.28 -26.77
CA ASN A 11 -12.73 -12.72 -26.83
C ASN A 11 -12.48 -13.31 -25.43
N VAL A 12 -12.62 -14.63 -25.30
CA VAL A 12 -12.46 -15.33 -24.02
C VAL A 12 -11.13 -15.00 -23.32
N PRO A 13 -9.96 -15.04 -23.99
CA PRO A 13 -8.68 -14.68 -23.36
C PRO A 13 -8.64 -13.24 -22.82
N GLN A 14 -9.25 -12.28 -23.53
CA GLN A 14 -9.33 -10.89 -23.08
C GLN A 14 -10.19 -10.77 -21.82
N ILE A 15 -11.35 -11.44 -21.78
CA ILE A 15 -12.23 -11.46 -20.61
C ILE A 15 -11.49 -12.04 -19.40
N GLU A 16 -10.78 -13.15 -19.58
CA GLU A 16 -9.98 -13.76 -18.52
C GLU A 16 -8.85 -12.84 -18.04
N ALA A 17 -8.13 -12.19 -18.96
CA ALA A 17 -7.06 -11.26 -18.62
C ALA A 17 -7.59 -10.04 -17.85
N ILE A 18 -8.77 -9.51 -18.20
CA ILE A 18 -9.43 -8.43 -17.45
C ILE A 18 -9.83 -8.94 -16.07
N TYR A 19 -10.42 -10.13 -15.97
CA TYR A 19 -10.83 -10.70 -14.70
C TYR A 19 -9.65 -10.92 -13.75
N GLN A 20 -8.50 -11.37 -14.27
CA GLN A 20 -7.27 -11.54 -13.47
C GLN A 20 -6.81 -10.21 -12.84
N LYS A 21 -6.98 -9.08 -13.53
CA LYS A 21 -6.64 -7.75 -12.98
C LYS A 21 -7.48 -7.39 -11.75
N ARG A 22 -8.65 -8.00 -11.54
CA ARG A 22 -9.51 -7.78 -10.37
C ARG A 22 -8.78 -8.05 -9.05
N TRP A 23 -7.86 -9.01 -9.03
CA TRP A 23 -7.08 -9.34 -7.82
C TRP A 23 -6.27 -8.15 -7.28
N ASN A 24 -5.91 -7.19 -8.15
CA ASN A 24 -5.21 -5.98 -7.72
C ASN A 24 -6.03 -5.14 -6.73
N VAL A 25 -7.36 -5.25 -6.73
CA VAL A 25 -8.22 -4.62 -5.71
C VAL A 25 -7.94 -5.20 -4.32
N GLU A 26 -7.74 -6.51 -4.21
CA GLU A 26 -7.40 -7.14 -2.93
C GLU A 26 -5.98 -6.78 -2.48
N VAL A 27 -5.05 -6.65 -3.42
CA VAL A 27 -3.69 -6.15 -3.14
C VAL A 27 -3.73 -4.70 -2.63
N PHE A 28 -4.60 -3.86 -3.22
CA PHE A 28 -4.85 -2.51 -2.75
C PHE A 28 -5.45 -2.49 -1.34
N HIS A 29 -6.48 -3.30 -1.06
CA HIS A 29 -7.05 -3.45 0.28
C HIS A 29 -6.02 -3.92 1.31
N LYS A 30 -5.16 -4.88 0.96
CA LYS A 30 -4.04 -5.32 1.80
C LYS A 30 -3.09 -4.18 2.11
N THR A 31 -2.78 -3.34 1.11
CA THR A 31 -1.92 -2.16 1.29
C THR A 31 -2.56 -1.14 2.25
N LEU A 32 -3.85 -0.84 2.07
CA LEU A 32 -4.59 0.07 2.96
C LEU A 32 -4.58 -0.40 4.42
N LYS A 33 -4.86 -1.68 4.65
CA LYS A 33 -4.95 -2.22 6.02
C LYS A 33 -3.57 -2.38 6.67
N SER A 34 -2.61 -2.96 5.95
CA SER A 34 -1.32 -3.37 6.54
C SER A 34 -0.21 -2.32 6.46
N ASN A 35 -0.24 -1.43 5.46
CA ASN A 35 0.84 -0.46 5.21
C ASN A 35 0.44 0.98 5.50
N THR A 36 -0.82 1.38 5.26
CA THR A 36 -1.26 2.77 5.53
C THR A 36 -2.09 2.91 6.80
N GLY A 37 -2.43 1.80 7.46
CA GLY A 37 -3.06 1.82 8.77
C GLY A 37 -4.51 2.32 8.75
N LEU A 38 -5.23 2.11 7.63
CA LEU A 38 -6.64 2.53 7.49
C LEU A 38 -7.51 2.06 8.67
N ALA A 39 -7.32 0.82 9.12
CA ALA A 39 -8.09 0.21 10.21
C ALA A 39 -7.61 0.60 11.63
N LYS A 40 -6.55 1.42 11.75
CA LYS A 40 -5.92 1.78 13.03
C LYS A 40 -6.18 3.24 13.42
N SER A 41 -7.18 3.90 12.83
CA SER A 41 -7.49 5.29 13.14
C SER A 41 -8.06 5.44 14.56
N PRO A 42 -7.52 6.32 15.42
CA PRO A 42 -8.12 6.64 16.71
C PRO A 42 -9.21 7.74 16.60
N THR A 43 -9.56 8.18 15.40
CA THR A 43 -10.43 9.34 15.17
C THR A 43 -11.90 9.04 15.50
N LYS A 44 -12.58 9.99 16.17
CA LYS A 44 -13.96 9.83 16.65
C LYS A 44 -14.99 10.76 15.97
N CYS A 45 -14.54 11.73 15.16
CA CYS A 45 -15.41 12.69 14.51
C CYS A 45 -15.48 12.40 13.01
N LEU A 46 -16.65 12.59 12.40
CA LEU A 46 -16.87 12.34 10.96
C LEU A 46 -15.79 12.99 10.07
N ARG A 47 -15.46 14.27 10.33
CA ARG A 47 -14.44 15.00 9.58
C ARG A 47 -13.06 14.35 9.69
N THR A 48 -12.64 13.98 10.91
CA THR A 48 -11.30 13.41 11.12
C THR A 48 -11.20 11.97 10.64
N GLN A 49 -12.29 11.21 10.69
CA GLN A 49 -12.41 9.89 10.06
C GLN A 49 -12.32 9.99 8.54
N GLY A 50 -13.06 10.90 7.92
CA GLY A 50 -12.98 11.14 6.48
C GLY A 50 -11.58 11.52 6.02
N ASN A 51 -10.92 12.44 6.75
CA ASN A 51 -9.53 12.82 6.47
C ASN A 51 -8.57 11.63 6.59
N HIS A 52 -8.72 10.78 7.62
CA HIS A 52 -7.87 9.59 7.80
C HIS A 52 -8.02 8.60 6.64
N ILE A 53 -9.26 8.37 6.18
CA ILE A 53 -9.55 7.49 5.04
C ILE A 53 -8.89 8.06 3.78
N PHE A 54 -9.09 9.35 3.50
CA PHE A 54 -8.48 10.02 2.35
C PHE A 54 -6.95 9.92 2.37
N MET A 55 -6.33 10.25 3.49
CA MET A 55 -4.88 10.18 3.63
C MET A 55 -4.34 8.75 3.51
N SER A 56 -5.08 7.76 4.00
CA SER A 56 -4.71 6.34 3.85
C SER A 56 -4.73 5.89 2.39
N ILE A 57 -5.67 6.38 1.58
CA ILE A 57 -5.75 6.13 0.13
C ILE A 57 -4.61 6.84 -0.60
N TYR A 58 -4.38 8.12 -0.29
CA TYR A 58 -3.28 8.89 -0.86
C TYR A 58 -1.91 8.24 -0.59
N ALA A 59 -1.67 7.78 0.64
CA ALA A 59 -0.46 7.07 1.00
C ALA A 59 -0.29 5.75 0.23
N ALA A 60 -1.39 5.03 -0.03
CA ALA A 60 -1.34 3.78 -0.80
C ALA A 60 -0.94 4.06 -2.27
N PHE A 61 -1.44 5.16 -2.85
CA PHE A 61 -1.02 5.61 -4.18
C PHE A 61 0.46 5.97 -4.24
N GLN A 62 0.96 6.73 -3.25
CA GLN A 62 2.38 7.08 -3.16
C GLN A 62 3.28 5.84 -3.04
N LEU A 63 2.86 4.84 -2.26
CA LEU A 63 3.57 3.55 -2.17
C LEU A 63 3.62 2.81 -3.51
N GLU A 64 2.53 2.84 -4.28
CA GLU A 64 2.49 2.23 -5.61
C GLU A 64 3.43 2.95 -6.59
N CYS A 65 3.49 4.29 -6.55
CA CYS A 65 4.47 5.07 -7.31
C CYS A 65 5.92 4.69 -6.96
N LEU A 66 6.23 4.54 -5.66
CA LEU A 66 7.54 4.10 -5.20
C LEU A 66 7.85 2.67 -5.64
N LYS A 67 6.86 1.76 -5.60
CA LYS A 67 7.01 0.38 -6.08
C LYS A 67 7.37 0.35 -7.55
N LEU A 68 6.69 1.14 -8.39
CA LEU A 68 7.00 1.23 -9.82
C LEU A 68 8.39 1.83 -10.07
N LYS A 69 8.75 2.89 -9.33
CA LYS A 69 10.05 3.56 -9.46
C LYS A 69 11.23 2.67 -9.05
N HIS A 70 11.09 1.95 -7.94
CA HIS A 70 12.18 1.18 -7.34
C HIS A 70 12.11 -0.32 -7.65
N LYS A 71 11.08 -0.79 -8.36
CA LYS A 71 10.82 -2.21 -8.66
C LYS A 71 10.81 -3.10 -7.39
N MET A 72 10.35 -2.53 -6.28
CA MET A 72 10.25 -3.20 -4.96
C MET A 72 8.80 -3.27 -4.50
N ASN A 73 8.39 -4.37 -3.87
CA ASN A 73 7.05 -4.45 -3.28
C ASN A 73 6.92 -3.56 -2.02
N HIS A 74 5.68 -3.29 -1.58
CA HIS A 74 5.40 -2.39 -0.44
C HIS A 74 6.06 -2.83 0.88
N PHE A 75 6.18 -4.15 1.12
CA PHE A 75 6.82 -4.68 2.32
C PHE A 75 8.34 -4.47 2.29
N ALA A 76 8.96 -4.68 1.13
CA ALA A 76 10.38 -4.44 0.92
C ALA A 76 10.72 -2.96 1.10
N LEU A 77 9.92 -2.05 0.52
CA LEU A 77 10.09 -0.60 0.73
C LEU A 77 10.03 -0.25 2.22
N ARG A 78 9.01 -0.73 2.93
CA ARG A 78 8.85 -0.50 4.37
C ARG A 78 10.01 -1.05 5.18
N SER A 79 10.44 -2.28 4.89
CA SER A 79 11.55 -2.93 5.60
C SER A 79 12.87 -2.19 5.38
N THR A 80 13.16 -1.76 4.15
CA THR A 80 14.35 -0.97 3.82
C THR A 80 14.40 0.34 4.60
N ILE A 81 13.29 1.10 4.61
CA ILE A 81 13.20 2.35 5.36
C ILE A 81 13.39 2.09 6.86
N TYR A 82 12.75 1.04 7.39
CA TYR A 82 12.81 0.71 8.81
C TYR A 82 14.22 0.32 9.26
N VAL A 83 14.93 -0.53 8.49
CA VAL A 83 16.31 -0.91 8.79
C VAL A 83 17.23 0.29 8.76
N LYS A 84 17.07 1.19 7.78
CA LYS A 84 17.86 2.43 7.71
C LYS A 84 17.62 3.34 8.91
N ALA A 85 16.37 3.49 9.34
CA ALA A 85 16.03 4.27 10.52
C ALA A 85 16.64 3.66 11.80
N LEU A 86 16.58 2.33 11.97
CA LEU A 86 17.19 1.64 13.11
C LEU A 86 18.71 1.79 13.15
N GLN A 87 19.38 1.66 12.00
CA GLN A 87 20.82 1.87 11.91
C GLN A 87 21.20 3.27 12.37
N GLN A 88 20.48 4.29 11.88
CA GLN A 88 20.72 5.68 12.27
C GLN A 88 20.48 5.91 13.77
N ALA A 89 19.37 5.40 14.31
CA ALA A 89 19.07 5.51 15.73
C ALA A 89 20.14 4.83 16.61
N MET A 90 20.70 3.71 16.15
CA MET A 90 21.78 3.04 16.87
C MET A 90 23.07 3.85 16.87
N CYS A 91 23.43 4.47 15.75
CA CYS A 91 24.56 5.38 15.66
C CYS A 91 24.42 6.55 16.66
N GLU A 92 23.24 7.17 16.71
CA GLU A 92 22.94 8.26 17.65
C GLU A 92 23.04 7.80 19.11
N LEU A 93 22.54 6.61 19.42
CA LEU A 93 22.64 6.03 20.76
C LEU A 93 24.09 5.75 21.18
N HIS A 94 24.95 5.33 20.25
CA HIS A 94 26.37 5.15 20.54
C HIS A 94 27.07 6.48 20.84
N LEU A 95 26.76 7.53 20.08
CA LEU A 95 27.32 8.87 20.31
C LEU A 95 26.96 9.40 21.70
N LEU A 96 25.69 9.24 22.11
CA LEU A 96 25.21 9.64 23.42
C LEU A 96 25.87 8.86 24.57
N LYS A 97 26.26 7.61 24.35
CA LYS A 97 26.98 6.80 25.35
C LYS A 97 28.46 7.15 25.47
N SER A 98 29.05 7.70 24.41
CA SER A 98 30.45 8.12 24.38
C SER A 98 30.67 9.58 24.84
N ALA A 99 29.60 10.36 24.98
CA ALA A 99 29.61 11.72 25.52
C ALA A 99 29.57 11.70 27.06
#